data_AF-A0A354ED24-F1
#
_entry.id   AF-A0A354ED24-F1
#
_cell.length_a   1.000
_cell.length_b   1.000
_cell.length_c   1.000
_cell.angle_alpha   90.00
_cell.angle_beta   90.00
_cell.angle_gamma   90.00
#
_symmetry.space_group_name_H-M   'P 1'
#
loop_
_entity.id
_entity.type
_entity.pdbx_description
1 polymer ?
#
loop_
_entity_poly.entity_id
_entity_poly.type
_entity_poly.pdbx_seq_one_letter_code
_entity_poly.pdbx_strand_id
1 'polypeptide(L)' 'HYHWHFEIVPKLTSIAGFEWGSGFYINPMPPEDTCRYLREAL' A
#
# COMPACT_ATOMS: atom_id res chain seq x y z
N HIS A 1 -5.80 8.78 -21.67
CA HIS A 1 -6.50 7.49 -21.80
C HIS A 1 -6.61 6.85 -20.43
N TYR A 2 -7.77 6.33 -20.05
CA TYR A 2 -8.00 5.62 -18.80
C TYR A 2 -7.96 4.10 -19.07
N HIS A 3 -7.33 3.33 -18.17
CA HIS A 3 -7.34 1.88 -18.18
C HIS A 3 -7.79 1.40 -16.80
N TRP A 4 -8.83 0.56 -16.77
CA TRP A 4 -9.40 0.08 -15.52
C TRP A 4 -8.43 -0.90 -14.84
N HIS A 5 -8.42 -0.88 -13.52
CA HIS A 5 -7.72 -1.86 -12.69
C HIS A 5 -8.42 -1.95 -11.32
N PHE A 6 -8.09 -3.00 -10.57
CA PHE A 6 -8.49 -3.14 -9.18
C PHE A 6 -7.30 -2.85 -8.28
N GLU A 7 -7.56 -2.15 -7.17
CA GLU A 7 -6.58 -1.87 -6.13
C GLU A 7 -7.08 -2.50 -4.82
N ILE A 8 -6.22 -3.28 -4.17
CA ILE A 8 -6.51 -3.92 -2.88
C ILE A 8 -5.52 -3.37 -1.87
N VAL A 9 -6.02 -2.65 -0.87
CA VAL A 9 -5.20 -2.03 0.18
C VAL A 9 -5.51 -2.71 1.52
N PRO A 10 -4.71 -3.71 1.94
CA PRO A 10 -4.90 -4.35 3.24
C PRO A 10 -4.58 -3.37 4.37
N LYS A 11 -5.43 -3.31 5.39
CA LYS A 11 -5.20 -2.45 6.56
C LYS A 11 -4.18 -3.11 7.49
N LEU A 12 -2.91 -2.74 7.34
CA LEU A 12 -1.80 -3.25 8.16
C LEU A 12 -1.52 -2.39 9.39
N THR A 13 -1.78 -1.08 9.30
CA THR A 13 -1.56 -0.11 10.39
C THR A 13 -2.75 0.84 10.52
N SER A 14 -2.86 1.49 11.68
CA SER A 14 -3.82 2.57 11.88
C SER A 14 -3.30 3.85 11.23
N ILE A 15 -4.16 4.54 10.49
CA ILE A 15 -3.86 5.84 9.89
C ILE A 15 -3.65 6.86 11.03
N ALA A 16 -2.50 7.54 11.07
CA ALA A 16 -2.21 8.53 12.10
C ALA A 16 -2.66 9.94 11.65
N GLY A 17 -2.43 10.94 12.51
CA GLY A 17 -2.89 12.31 12.27
C GLY A 17 -2.25 12.99 11.06
N PHE A 18 -1.03 12.57 10.69
CA PHE A 18 -0.34 13.11 9.51
C PHE A 18 -1.02 12.66 8.21
N GLU A 19 -1.31 11.36 8.08
CA GLU A 19 -1.93 10.83 6.87
C GLU A 19 -3.37 11.33 6.72
N TRP A 20 -4.12 11.46 7.83
CA TRP A 20 -5.45 12.09 7.83
C TRP A 20 -5.41 13.57 7.44
N GLY A 21 -4.42 14.32 7.94
CA GLY A 21 -4.32 15.76 7.71
C GLY A 21 -3.78 16.13 6.33
N SER A 22 -2.91 15.30 5.76
CA SER A 22 -2.20 15.60 4.50
C SER A 22 -2.74 14.84 3.28
N GLY A 23 -3.43 13.71 3.47
CA GLY A 23 -3.81 12.81 2.38
C GLY A 23 -2.64 12.01 1.78
N PHE A 24 -1.43 12.17 2.31
CA PHE A 24 -0.27 11.35 1.95
C PHE A 24 -0.15 10.15 2.87
N TYR A 25 0.27 9.02 2.30
CA TYR A 25 0.50 7.78 3.03
C TYR A 25 1.99 7.50 3.15
N ILE A 26 2.42 7.09 4.33
CA ILE A 26 3.79 6.60 4.54
C ILE A 26 3.76 5.09 4.35
N ASN A 27 4.45 4.62 3.31
CA ASN A 27 4.61 3.18 3.09
C ASN A 27 5.88 2.68 3.81
N PRO A 28 5.76 1.83 4.85
CA PRO A 28 6.92 1.33 5.58
C PRO A 28 7.72 0.25 4.83
N MET A 29 7.16 -0.35 3.76
CA MET A 29 7.80 -1.42 3.02
C MET A 29 7.95 -1.05 1.53
N PRO A 30 9.16 -1.15 0.97
CA PRO A 30 9.37 -0.87 -0.45
C PRO A 30 8.68 -1.95 -1.33
N PRO A 31 8.19 -1.57 -2.52
CA PRO A 31 7.44 -2.48 -3.38
C PRO A 31 8.24 -3.71 -3.81
N GLU A 32 9.57 -3.62 -3.90
CA GLU A 32 10.47 -4.73 -4.24
C GLU A 32 10.37 -5.87 -3.23
N ASP A 33 10.35 -5.52 -1.94
CA ASP A 33 10.22 -6.51 -0.86
C ASP A 33 8.79 -7.05 -0.79
N THR A 34 7.77 -6.20 -0.92
CA THR A 34 6.36 -6.65 -0.90
C THR A 34 6.07 -7.64 -2.03
N CYS A 35 6.56 -7.37 -3.25
CA CYS A 35 6.38 -8.27 -4.39
C CYS A 35 7.07 -9.62 -4.17
N ARG A 36 8.25 -9.65 -3.53
CA ARG A 36 8.93 -10.90 -3.16
C ARG A 36 8.08 -11.70 -2.18
N TYR A 37 7.62 -11.08 -1.08
CA TYR A 37 6.81 -11.78 -0.07
C TYR A 37 5.50 -12.32 -0.63
N LEU A 38 4.81 -11.55 -1.47
CA LEU A 38 3.57 -12.02 -2.12
C LEU A 38 3.82 -13.22 -3.04
N ARG A 39 4.96 -13.24 -3.74
CA ARG A 39 5.32 -14.37 -4.61
C ARG A 39 5.68 -15.62 -3.82
N GLU A 40 6.37 -15.48 -2.70
CA GLU A 40 6.78 -16.61 -1.84
C GLU A 40 5.61 -17.23 -1.07
N ALA A 41 4.56 -16.45 -0.80
CA ALA A 41 3.36 -16.91 -0.11
C ALA A 41 2.31 -17.59 -1.02
N LEU A 42 2.54 -17.61 -2.34
CA LEU A 42 1.71 -18.28 -3.35
C LEU A 42 2.27 -19.67 -3.68
#